data_AF-A0AAN9QYR9-F1
#
_entry.id   AF-A0AAN9QYR9-F1
#
_cell.length_a   1.000
_cell.length_b   1.000
_cell.length_c   1.000
_cell.angle_alpha   90.00
_cell.angle_beta   90.00
_cell.angle_gamma   90.00
#
_symmetry.space_group_name_H-M   'P 1'
#
loop_
_entity.id
_entity.type
_entity.pdbx_description
1 polymer ?
#
loop_
_entity_poly.entity_id
_entity_poly.type
_entity_poly.pdbx_seq_one_letter_code
_entity_poly.pdbx_strand_id
1 'polypeptide(L)'
;MAFQDFDLISERRRNEKKQKMRKRIMIGVVSSIVLVGMIGAVLFVVVKNDDAGNNKSTNNKSRTSHAPAHSEGGSPKEHVAHSEKIVQVVCSSADFKDRCEGPLNKAMQDDPKLSEPKDLLKIYVKLAEEEVSKAFNKTLSVKFDTEEEKGAFEDCQKLFEDAKDDIATSISELSKTELKNISDKTPDLNSWLSAVISFQQTCLDGFPEGNVKTDLHNLMNDSKEFVSNSLAILSQVASALSTLQNISAPSHGRSLLSSNSPAASLDKTDGFPSWINQEDRRILKAVDNKPAPNVTVAKDGSGNFKTISECLNALPQNFEGRYVIYVKEGIYDEPVKITKKMQNITMYGDGSQKTIVTGNKNFRDGVRTFLTASFVVEGDGFIGMAMGFRNTAGPDGHQAVAARVQADRAVFANCRFEGYQDTLYTQAHRQFYRSCIVTGTIDFIFGDAAVVLQNCILIIRKPLDNQQNMVTAQGREDKQQATGIVLQKCTIKADDDLLTVKEKIRSYLGRPWKQYSRTVVMESEISDIIHPDGWTAWNGDFALKTLYYAEYGNTGAGASTTARIKWPGYRVINKEEATMFTPGSFLRGSWVQGTGVPSTQGFYN
;
A
#
# COMPACT_ATOMS: atom_id res chain seq x y z
N MET A 1 -39.08 -10.15 -15.81
CA MET A 1 -38.65 -10.69 -17.12
C MET A 1 -37.85 -9.62 -17.87
N ALA A 2 -36.64 -9.31 -17.40
CA ALA A 2 -35.76 -8.28 -17.96
C ALA A 2 -34.32 -8.82 -18.15
N PHE A 3 -34.21 -10.02 -18.71
CA PHE A 3 -32.94 -10.75 -18.82
C PHE A 3 -32.72 -11.42 -20.20
N GLN A 4 -33.48 -11.06 -21.25
CA GLN A 4 -33.31 -11.65 -22.59
C GLN A 4 -32.60 -10.75 -23.62
N ASP A 5 -32.38 -9.45 -23.34
CA ASP A 5 -31.73 -8.54 -24.29
C ASP A 5 -30.17 -8.52 -24.21
N PHE A 6 -29.57 -9.21 -23.24
CA PHE A 6 -28.10 -9.26 -23.10
C PHE A 6 -27.42 -10.22 -24.09
N ASP A 7 -28.11 -11.26 -24.54
CA ASP A 7 -27.51 -12.30 -25.39
C ASP A 7 -27.23 -11.78 -26.81
N LEU A 8 -28.17 -11.02 -27.40
CA LEU A 8 -28.03 -10.43 -28.74
C LEU A 8 -26.92 -9.37 -28.81
N ILE A 9 -26.71 -8.60 -27.73
CA ILE A 9 -25.62 -7.61 -27.63
C ILE A 9 -24.25 -8.30 -27.48
N SER A 10 -24.22 -9.45 -26.77
CA SER A 10 -22.99 -10.23 -26.59
C SER A 10 -22.48 -10.85 -27.89
N GLU A 11 -23.38 -11.30 -28.76
CA GLU A 11 -23.05 -11.97 -30.02
C GLU A 11 -22.49 -10.97 -31.06
N ARG A 12 -23.09 -9.78 -31.15
CA ARG A 12 -22.62 -8.69 -32.00
C ARG A 12 -21.19 -8.25 -31.64
N ARG A 13 -20.91 -8.13 -30.32
CA ARG A 13 -19.55 -7.81 -29.82
C ARG A 13 -18.53 -8.92 -30.09
N ARG A 14 -18.93 -10.20 -30.07
CA ARG A 14 -18.04 -11.33 -30.44
C ARG A 14 -17.65 -11.29 -31.92
N ASN A 15 -18.59 -10.94 -32.81
CA ASN A 15 -18.32 -10.86 -34.24
C ASN A 15 -17.41 -9.68 -34.61
N GLU A 16 -17.57 -8.52 -33.97
CA GLU A 16 -16.67 -7.37 -34.14
C GLU A 16 -15.24 -7.67 -33.66
N LYS A 17 -15.09 -8.39 -32.54
CA LYS A 17 -13.77 -8.84 -32.04
C LYS A 17 -13.09 -9.80 -33.03
N LYS A 18 -13.83 -10.73 -33.63
CA LYS A 18 -13.30 -11.65 -34.66
C LYS A 18 -12.83 -10.89 -35.92
N GLN A 19 -13.56 -9.89 -36.39
CA GLN A 19 -13.14 -9.06 -37.53
C GLN A 19 -11.87 -8.24 -37.23
N LYS A 20 -11.79 -7.59 -36.06
CA LYS A 20 -10.60 -6.83 -35.67
C LYS A 20 -9.36 -7.72 -35.54
N MET A 21 -9.51 -8.94 -35.02
CA MET A 21 -8.42 -9.91 -34.92
C MET A 21 -7.92 -10.36 -36.30
N ARG A 22 -8.82 -10.67 -37.24
CA ARG A 22 -8.45 -11.03 -38.62
C ARG A 22 -7.69 -9.91 -39.33
N LYS A 23 -8.11 -8.65 -39.15
CA LYS A 23 -7.42 -7.48 -39.75
C LYS A 23 -6.00 -7.29 -39.18
N ARG A 24 -5.80 -7.53 -37.87
CA ARG A 24 -4.47 -7.47 -37.23
C ARG A 24 -3.54 -8.58 -37.71
N ILE A 25 -4.06 -9.80 -37.87
CA ILE A 25 -3.27 -10.93 -38.41
C ILE A 25 -2.82 -10.62 -39.84
N MET A 26 -3.72 -10.08 -40.68
CA MET A 26 -3.38 -9.73 -42.07
C MET A 26 -2.28 -8.67 -42.16
N ILE A 27 -2.34 -7.62 -41.33
CA ILE A 27 -1.30 -6.58 -41.25
C ILE A 27 0.03 -7.18 -40.79
N GLY A 28 0.01 -8.04 -39.78
CA GLY A 28 1.21 -8.73 -39.28
C GLY A 28 1.92 -9.52 -40.37
N VAL A 29 1.17 -10.33 -41.15
CA VAL A 29 1.73 -11.16 -42.23
C VAL A 29 2.37 -10.31 -43.32
N VAL A 30 1.71 -9.24 -43.75
CA VAL A 30 2.24 -8.34 -44.80
C VAL A 30 3.53 -7.64 -44.33
N SER A 31 3.57 -7.16 -43.08
CA SER A 31 4.79 -6.53 -42.53
C SER A 31 5.96 -7.51 -42.42
N SER A 32 5.73 -8.78 -42.06
CA SER A 32 6.81 -9.78 -42.03
C SER A 32 7.37 -10.13 -43.41
N ILE A 33 6.53 -10.16 -44.46
CA ILE A 33 7.01 -10.43 -45.82
C ILE A 33 7.90 -9.28 -46.33
N VAL A 34 7.53 -8.03 -46.05
CA VAL A 34 8.34 -6.85 -46.41
C VAL A 34 9.69 -6.86 -45.69
N LEU A 35 9.72 -7.24 -44.41
CA LEU A 35 10.95 -7.29 -43.61
C LEU A 35 11.93 -8.35 -44.14
N VAL A 36 11.44 -9.52 -44.54
CA VAL A 36 12.27 -10.60 -45.12
C VAL A 36 12.83 -10.18 -46.48
N GLY A 37 12.04 -9.47 -47.30
CA GLY A 37 12.52 -8.91 -48.57
C GLY A 37 13.67 -7.91 -48.41
N MET A 38 13.60 -7.05 -47.39
CA MET A 38 14.66 -6.07 -47.09
C MET A 38 15.96 -6.73 -46.62
N ILE A 39 15.87 -7.77 -45.78
CA ILE A 39 17.06 -8.52 -45.31
C ILE A 39 17.74 -9.25 -46.46
N GLY A 40 16.96 -9.84 -47.39
CA GLY A 40 17.51 -10.49 -48.58
C GLY A 40 18.26 -9.53 -49.51
N ALA A 41 17.77 -8.29 -49.67
CA ALA A 41 18.42 -7.27 -50.50
C ALA A 41 19.76 -6.80 -49.89
N VAL A 42 19.84 -6.65 -48.56
CA VAL A 42 21.07 -6.24 -47.87
C VAL A 42 22.15 -7.32 -47.95
N LEU A 43 21.78 -8.60 -47.80
CA LEU A 43 22.74 -9.71 -47.90
C LEU A 43 23.33 -9.87 -49.30
N PHE A 44 22.54 -9.61 -50.36
CA PHE A 44 23.02 -9.68 -51.74
C PHE A 44 24.06 -8.59 -52.08
N VAL A 45 23.98 -7.42 -51.44
CA VAL A 45 24.93 -6.32 -51.65
C VAL A 45 26.26 -6.59 -50.93
N VAL A 46 26.24 -7.20 -49.74
CA VAL A 46 27.47 -7.50 -48.97
C VAL A 46 28.30 -8.58 -49.65
N VAL A 47 27.68 -9.63 -50.18
CA VAL A 47 28.42 -10.74 -50.82
C VAL A 47 29.12 -10.31 -52.12
N LYS A 48 28.69 -9.23 -52.79
CA LYS A 48 29.33 -8.77 -54.02
C LYS A 48 30.57 -7.89 -53.79
N ASN A 49 30.82 -7.45 -52.56
CA ASN A 49 31.94 -6.55 -52.23
C ASN A 49 33.18 -7.27 -51.63
N ASP A 50 33.07 -8.53 -51.21
CA ASP A 50 34.15 -9.23 -50.49
C ASP A 50 35.11 -10.05 -51.39
N ASP A 51 34.92 -10.07 -52.71
CA ASP A 51 35.73 -10.87 -53.65
C ASP A 51 37.01 -10.16 -54.18
N ALA A 52 37.51 -9.12 -53.51
CA ALA A 52 38.74 -8.44 -53.92
C ALA A 52 39.69 -8.15 -52.74
N GLY A 53 40.51 -9.14 -52.36
CA GLY A 53 41.70 -8.87 -51.55
C GLY A 53 42.26 -10.06 -50.77
N ASN A 54 42.91 -11.00 -51.46
CA ASN A 54 43.68 -12.07 -50.83
C ASN A 54 45.16 -11.97 -51.25
N ASN A 55 46.12 -11.96 -50.31
CA ASN A 55 47.34 -12.78 -50.45
C ASN A 55 48.32 -12.78 -49.27
N LYS A 56 48.80 -14.02 -48.98
CA LYS A 56 50.09 -14.46 -48.39
C LYS A 56 50.28 -14.30 -46.85
N SER A 57 50.90 -15.23 -46.11
CA SER A 57 51.38 -16.61 -46.35
C SER A 57 51.86 -17.26 -45.02
N THR A 58 51.55 -18.56 -44.85
CA THR A 58 52.39 -19.67 -44.31
C THR A 58 53.05 -19.69 -42.90
N ASN A 59 52.62 -20.73 -42.15
CA ASN A 59 53.36 -21.84 -41.49
C ASN A 59 54.20 -21.73 -40.19
N ASN A 60 53.77 -22.56 -39.22
CA ASN A 60 54.46 -23.68 -38.52
C ASN A 60 54.98 -23.57 -37.06
N LYS A 61 54.38 -24.47 -36.23
CA LYS A 61 54.95 -25.46 -35.29
C LYS A 61 55.59 -25.09 -33.92
N SER A 62 54.82 -25.45 -32.88
CA SER A 62 55.12 -26.34 -31.72
C SER A 62 56.34 -26.10 -30.81
N ARG A 63 56.10 -25.99 -29.49
CA ARG A 63 56.53 -26.96 -28.45
C ARG A 63 56.11 -26.55 -27.02
N THR A 64 55.95 -27.56 -26.17
CA THR A 64 55.44 -27.65 -24.79
C THR A 64 56.52 -27.66 -23.71
N SER A 65 56.26 -27.10 -22.51
CA SER A 65 56.70 -27.59 -21.16
C SER A 65 56.18 -26.64 -20.05
N HIS A 66 55.25 -27.04 -19.17
CA HIS A 66 55.42 -27.57 -17.79
C HIS A 66 56.06 -26.63 -16.73
N ALA A 67 55.24 -26.07 -15.81
CA ALA A 67 55.38 -26.00 -14.34
C ALA A 67 54.40 -24.97 -13.72
N PRO A 68 53.99 -25.10 -12.43
CA PRO A 68 52.69 -24.63 -11.90
C PRO A 68 52.73 -23.25 -11.23
N ALA A 69 51.61 -22.52 -11.29
CA ALA A 69 51.44 -21.22 -10.64
C ALA A 69 50.57 -21.30 -9.38
N HIS A 70 51.07 -20.64 -8.35
CA HIS A 70 50.55 -20.46 -7.00
C HIS A 70 49.26 -19.62 -6.93
N SER A 71 48.45 -19.95 -5.91
CA SER A 71 47.51 -19.12 -5.12
C SER A 71 47.28 -17.66 -5.55
N GLU A 72 46.03 -17.34 -5.94
CA GLU A 72 45.51 -15.98 -6.01
C GLU A 72 45.15 -15.47 -4.61
N GLY A 73 45.93 -14.50 -4.10
CA GLY A 73 45.53 -13.57 -3.06
C GLY A 73 45.48 -12.17 -3.67
N GLY A 74 44.27 -11.61 -3.83
CA GLY A 74 44.06 -10.25 -4.34
C GLY A 74 44.58 -9.17 -3.39
N SER A 75 45.00 -8.04 -3.95
CA SER A 75 45.63 -6.94 -3.20
C SER A 75 44.62 -6.13 -2.36
N PRO A 76 45.00 -5.58 -1.19
CA PRO A 76 44.08 -4.81 -0.32
C PRO A 76 43.46 -3.56 -0.97
N LYS A 77 44.12 -2.96 -1.97
CA LYS A 77 43.63 -1.74 -2.65
C LYS A 77 42.52 -2.02 -3.66
N GLU A 78 42.49 -3.21 -4.26
CA GLU A 78 41.41 -3.60 -5.19
C GLU A 78 40.11 -3.94 -4.45
N HIS A 79 40.21 -4.54 -3.26
CA HIS A 79 39.04 -4.82 -2.41
C HIS A 79 38.34 -3.54 -1.90
N VAL A 80 39.09 -2.49 -1.59
CA VAL A 80 38.54 -1.19 -1.16
C VAL A 80 37.83 -0.48 -2.32
N ALA A 81 38.43 -0.46 -3.52
CA ALA A 81 37.80 0.17 -4.69
C ALA A 81 36.55 -0.58 -5.20
N HIS A 82 36.46 -1.89 -4.96
CA HIS A 82 35.28 -2.69 -5.31
C HIS A 82 34.13 -2.49 -4.31
N SER A 83 34.44 -2.40 -3.01
CA SER A 83 33.44 -2.20 -1.96
C SER A 83 32.77 -0.82 -2.06
N GLU A 84 33.53 0.24 -2.29
CA GLU A 84 33.00 1.60 -2.50
C GLU A 84 31.99 1.67 -3.66
N LYS A 85 32.26 0.95 -4.76
CA LYS A 85 31.35 0.90 -5.91
C LYS A 85 30.02 0.22 -5.60
N ILE A 86 30.04 -0.84 -4.77
CA ILE A 86 28.80 -1.52 -4.36
C ILE A 86 27.95 -0.58 -3.50
N VAL A 87 28.57 0.14 -2.57
CA VAL A 87 27.86 1.14 -1.73
C VAL A 87 27.25 2.24 -2.58
N GLN A 88 27.99 2.80 -3.55
CA GLN A 88 27.46 3.81 -4.47
C GLN A 88 26.24 3.32 -5.26
N VAL A 89 26.26 2.06 -5.73
CA VAL A 89 25.12 1.49 -6.45
C VAL A 89 23.92 1.32 -5.53
N VAL A 90 24.13 0.79 -4.32
CA VAL A 90 23.08 0.58 -3.31
C VAL A 90 22.45 1.90 -2.86
N CYS A 91 23.26 2.93 -2.68
CA CYS A 91 22.84 4.27 -2.26
C CYS A 91 22.38 5.19 -3.41
N SER A 92 22.43 4.72 -4.67
CA SER A 92 22.15 5.58 -5.82
C SER A 92 20.73 6.17 -5.84
N SER A 93 19.75 5.43 -5.31
CA SER A 93 18.35 5.83 -5.19
C SER A 93 18.03 6.55 -3.87
N ALA A 94 18.99 6.61 -2.93
CA ALA A 94 18.81 7.22 -1.63
C ALA A 94 18.69 8.73 -1.74
N ASP A 95 17.75 9.31 -1.00
CA ASP A 95 17.55 10.76 -0.97
C ASP A 95 18.62 11.46 -0.14
N PHE A 96 19.09 10.79 0.92
CA PHE A 96 20.11 11.30 1.83
C PHE A 96 21.41 10.53 1.60
N LYS A 97 22.09 10.78 0.47
CA LYS A 97 23.26 10.01 0.01
C LYS A 97 24.39 9.95 1.05
N ASP A 98 24.73 11.08 1.67
CA ASP A 98 25.80 11.13 2.67
C ASP A 98 25.48 10.27 3.89
N ARG A 99 24.19 10.23 4.28
CA ARG A 99 23.67 9.37 5.36
C ARG A 99 23.57 7.90 4.95
N CYS A 100 23.67 7.59 3.66
CA CYS A 100 23.68 6.23 3.14
C CYS A 100 25.11 5.69 3.01
N GLU A 101 25.97 6.41 2.27
CA GLU A 101 27.29 5.93 1.88
C GLU A 101 28.26 5.87 3.07
N GLY A 102 28.28 6.90 3.92
CA GLY A 102 29.19 6.97 5.08
C GLY A 102 29.06 5.77 6.02
N PRO A 103 27.86 5.48 6.56
CA PRO A 103 27.64 4.35 7.45
C PRO A 103 27.92 2.99 6.81
N LEU A 104 27.55 2.79 5.53
CA LEU A 104 27.80 1.53 4.83
C LEU A 104 29.29 1.30 4.54
N ASN A 105 30.02 2.34 4.11
CA ASN A 105 31.46 2.26 3.91
C ASN A 105 32.18 1.87 5.22
N LYS A 106 31.77 2.43 6.35
CA LYS A 106 32.31 2.05 7.66
C LYS A 106 32.01 0.58 7.98
N ALA A 107 30.77 0.13 7.77
CA ALA A 107 30.39 -1.26 8.03
C ALA A 107 31.20 -2.26 7.17
N MET A 108 31.48 -1.94 5.90
CA MET A 108 32.30 -2.78 5.02
C MET A 108 33.80 -2.76 5.37
N GLN A 109 34.30 -1.66 5.95
CA GLN A 109 35.66 -1.61 6.48
C GLN A 109 35.80 -2.51 7.71
N ASP A 110 34.77 -2.54 8.57
CA ASP A 110 34.75 -3.36 9.78
C ASP A 110 34.56 -4.86 9.47
N ASP A 111 33.79 -5.22 8.42
CA ASP A 111 33.67 -6.60 7.91
C ASP A 111 33.79 -6.67 6.37
N PRO A 112 35.01 -6.94 5.85
CA PRO A 112 35.27 -7.03 4.41
C PRO A 112 34.56 -8.18 3.69
N LYS A 113 33.91 -9.11 4.41
CA LYS A 113 33.13 -10.21 3.82
C LYS A 113 31.74 -9.76 3.38
N LEU A 114 31.31 -8.56 3.75
CA LEU A 114 30.07 -7.94 3.28
C LEU A 114 30.19 -7.59 1.81
N SER A 115 29.77 -8.49 0.93
CA SER A 115 29.77 -8.27 -0.53
C SER A 115 28.39 -8.37 -1.15
N GLU A 116 27.41 -8.94 -0.44
CA GLU A 116 26.06 -9.13 -0.97
C GLU A 116 25.15 -7.91 -0.70
N PRO A 117 24.40 -7.42 -1.71
CA PRO A 117 23.46 -6.31 -1.54
C PRO A 117 22.39 -6.53 -0.46
N LYS A 118 22.01 -7.78 -0.22
CA LYS A 118 21.09 -8.17 0.86
C LYS A 118 21.67 -7.84 2.24
N ASP A 119 22.94 -8.15 2.46
CA ASP A 119 23.58 -7.95 3.75
C ASP A 119 23.77 -6.46 4.02
N LEU A 120 24.06 -5.67 2.98
CA LEU A 120 24.07 -4.22 3.05
C LEU A 120 22.69 -3.64 3.40
N LEU A 121 21.62 -4.12 2.76
CA LEU A 121 20.25 -3.73 3.12
C LEU A 121 19.95 -4.08 4.59
N LYS A 122 20.27 -5.30 5.03
CA LYS A 122 20.06 -5.73 6.42
C LYS A 122 20.83 -4.87 7.42
N ILE A 123 22.09 -4.56 7.14
CA ILE A 123 22.89 -3.66 7.98
C ILE A 123 22.25 -2.28 8.03
N TYR A 124 21.82 -1.76 6.88
CA TYR A 124 21.23 -0.43 6.84
C TYR A 124 19.92 -0.35 7.64
N VAL A 125 19.08 -1.38 7.56
CA VAL A 125 17.86 -1.47 8.38
C VAL A 125 18.19 -1.55 9.88
N LYS A 126 19.28 -2.22 10.28
CA LYS A 126 19.76 -2.20 11.67
C LYS A 126 20.24 -0.81 12.10
N LEU A 127 20.95 -0.08 11.25
CA LEU A 127 21.34 1.30 11.54
C LEU A 127 20.11 2.20 11.72
N ALA A 128 19.06 1.98 10.91
CA ALA A 128 17.78 2.65 11.10
C ALA A 128 17.13 2.30 12.44
N GLU A 129 17.17 1.03 12.88
CA GLU A 129 16.71 0.61 14.21
C GLU A 129 17.43 1.35 15.34
N GLU A 130 18.75 1.49 15.23
CA GLU A 130 19.59 2.19 16.20
C GLU A 130 19.25 3.68 16.27
N GLU A 131 19.10 4.35 15.13
CA GLU A 131 18.73 5.77 15.09
C GLU A 131 17.30 6.02 15.56
N VAL A 132 16.34 5.13 15.26
CA VAL A 132 14.98 5.17 15.82
C VAL A 132 15.01 5.02 17.35
N SER A 133 15.76 4.04 17.86
CA SER A 133 15.90 3.81 19.30
C SER A 133 16.59 4.98 20.01
N LYS A 134 17.59 5.58 19.37
CA LYS A 134 18.29 6.77 19.86
C LYS A 134 17.39 8.00 19.88
N ALA A 135 16.58 8.22 18.84
CA ALA A 135 15.60 9.29 18.81
C ALA A 135 14.62 9.16 19.98
N PHE A 136 14.07 7.96 20.19
CA PHE A 136 13.18 7.69 21.32
C PHE A 136 13.84 7.88 22.69
N ASN A 137 15.07 7.38 22.88
CA ASN A 137 15.75 7.56 24.16
C ASN A 137 16.01 9.04 24.49
N LYS A 138 16.21 9.88 23.47
CA LYS A 138 16.32 11.32 23.65
C LYS A 138 14.99 11.97 24.00
N THR A 139 13.85 11.49 23.48
CA THR A 139 12.53 12.05 23.84
C THR A 139 12.19 11.82 25.31
N LEU A 140 12.71 10.76 25.95
CA LEU A 140 12.59 10.55 27.41
C LEU A 140 13.25 11.65 28.26
N SER A 141 14.17 12.43 27.68
CA SER A 141 14.84 13.55 28.36
C SER A 141 14.12 14.89 28.15
N VAL A 142 13.10 14.93 27.29
CA VAL A 142 12.29 16.13 27.03
C VAL A 142 11.32 16.31 28.20
N LYS A 143 11.17 17.56 28.66
CA LYS A 143 10.16 17.89 29.67
C LYS A 143 8.83 18.18 28.98
N PHE A 144 7.79 17.53 29.46
CA PHE A 144 6.41 17.75 29.02
C PHE A 144 5.66 18.41 30.17
N ASP A 145 5.34 19.70 30.01
CA ASP A 145 4.85 20.55 31.09
C ASP A 145 3.32 20.46 31.21
N THR A 146 2.62 20.27 30.09
CA THR A 146 1.16 20.20 30.04
C THR A 146 0.64 18.75 30.07
N GLU A 147 -0.59 18.56 30.55
CA GLU A 147 -1.26 17.25 30.51
C GLU A 147 -1.49 16.76 29.07
N GLU A 148 -1.69 17.68 28.13
CA GLU A 148 -1.82 17.37 26.70
C GLU A 148 -0.52 16.81 26.12
N GLU A 149 0.62 17.44 26.42
CA GLU A 149 1.95 16.96 26.01
C GLU A 149 2.31 15.61 26.66
N LYS A 150 2.00 15.42 27.95
CA LYS A 150 2.22 14.14 28.63
C LYS A 150 1.39 13.03 28.01
N GLY A 151 0.12 13.32 27.72
CA GLY A 151 -0.75 12.41 26.99
C GLY A 151 -0.14 12.07 25.62
N ALA A 152 0.14 13.07 24.80
CA ALA A 152 0.76 12.87 23.48
C ALA A 152 2.03 12.01 23.55
N PHE A 153 2.83 12.18 24.60
CA PHE A 153 4.00 11.34 24.83
C PHE A 153 3.65 9.88 25.14
N GLU A 154 2.63 9.59 25.94
CA GLU A 154 2.16 8.20 26.18
C GLU A 154 1.70 7.52 24.88
N ASP A 155 0.96 8.24 24.02
CA ASP A 155 0.56 7.72 22.70
C ASP A 155 1.80 7.47 21.84
N CYS A 156 2.74 8.41 21.88
CA CYS A 156 4.00 8.33 21.17
C CYS A 156 4.85 7.13 21.59
N GLN A 157 4.92 6.81 22.90
CA GLN A 157 5.63 5.62 23.40
C GLN A 157 5.10 4.35 22.76
N LYS A 158 3.77 4.20 22.70
CA LYS A 158 3.14 3.05 22.06
C LYS A 158 3.44 2.98 20.56
N LEU A 159 3.39 4.12 19.86
CA LEU A 159 3.71 4.20 18.43
C LEU A 159 5.19 3.85 18.17
N PHE A 160 6.09 4.19 19.09
CA PHE A 160 7.49 3.80 19.01
C PHE A 160 7.72 2.31 19.23
N GLU A 161 7.01 1.69 20.18
CA GLU A 161 7.00 0.23 20.31
C GLU A 161 6.51 -0.42 19.02
N ASP A 162 5.44 0.13 18.43
CA ASP A 162 4.91 -0.36 17.17
C ASP A 162 5.93 -0.27 16.02
N ALA A 163 6.66 0.85 15.92
CA ALA A 163 7.72 1.04 14.95
C ALA A 163 8.90 0.07 15.15
N LYS A 164 9.30 -0.18 16.41
CA LYS A 164 10.39 -1.12 16.71
C LYS A 164 10.03 -2.55 16.31
N ASP A 165 8.80 -2.98 16.55
CA ASP A 165 8.32 -4.30 16.14
C ASP A 165 8.43 -4.49 14.62
N ASP A 166 8.06 -3.48 13.83
CA ASP A 166 8.10 -3.53 12.37
C ASP A 166 9.54 -3.58 11.82
N ILE A 167 10.45 -2.80 12.41
CA ILE A 167 11.87 -2.84 12.03
C ILE A 167 12.48 -4.19 12.40
N ALA A 168 12.22 -4.69 13.61
CA ALA A 168 12.70 -5.99 14.06
C ALA A 168 12.17 -7.13 13.15
N THR A 169 10.89 -7.05 12.76
CA THR A 169 10.27 -7.99 11.81
C THR A 169 10.97 -7.93 10.45
N SER A 170 11.26 -6.73 9.95
CA SER A 170 12.00 -6.52 8.70
C SER A 170 13.40 -7.14 8.76
N ILE A 171 14.14 -6.95 9.86
CA ILE A 171 15.48 -7.55 10.07
C ILE A 171 15.40 -9.08 10.15
N SER A 172 14.38 -9.61 10.84
CA SER A 172 14.15 -11.05 10.95
C SER A 172 13.88 -11.68 9.59
N GLU A 173 13.03 -11.04 8.78
CA GLU A 173 12.69 -11.52 7.44
C GLU A 173 13.89 -11.47 6.50
N LEU A 174 14.66 -10.38 6.52
CA LEU A 174 15.91 -10.27 5.78
C LEU A 174 16.94 -11.32 6.22
N SER A 175 16.94 -11.73 7.48
CA SER A 175 17.85 -12.77 7.96
C SER A 175 17.49 -14.15 7.41
N LYS A 176 16.20 -14.47 7.33
CA LYS A 176 15.68 -15.78 6.90
C LYS A 176 15.61 -15.95 5.38
N THR A 177 15.46 -14.86 4.64
CA THR A 177 15.16 -14.89 3.20
C THR A 177 16.43 -15.03 2.36
N GLU A 178 16.52 -16.02 1.47
CA GLU A 178 17.63 -16.11 0.50
C GLU A 178 17.61 -14.93 -0.49
N LEU A 179 18.79 -14.49 -0.97
CA LEU A 179 18.93 -13.32 -1.87
C LEU A 179 17.96 -13.36 -3.07
N LYS A 180 17.80 -14.52 -3.71
CA LYS A 180 16.91 -14.72 -4.86
C LYS A 180 15.42 -14.50 -4.56
N ASN A 181 15.01 -14.59 -3.28
CA ASN A 181 13.62 -14.47 -2.83
C ASN A 181 13.31 -13.09 -2.24
N ILE A 182 14.28 -12.17 -2.18
CA ILE A 182 14.06 -10.82 -1.62
C ILE A 182 13.00 -10.06 -2.41
N SER A 183 13.00 -10.19 -3.74
CA SER A 183 12.00 -9.54 -4.60
C SER A 183 10.56 -9.88 -4.17
N ASP A 184 10.32 -11.11 -3.74
CA ASP A 184 9.01 -11.58 -3.27
C ASP A 184 8.63 -10.99 -1.91
N LYS A 185 9.62 -10.61 -1.08
CA LYS A 185 9.46 -10.03 0.25
C LYS A 185 9.50 -8.51 0.28
N THR A 186 9.97 -7.88 -0.79
CA THR A 186 9.96 -6.42 -0.98
C THR A 186 8.64 -5.75 -0.64
N PRO A 187 7.46 -6.32 -0.99
CA PRO A 187 6.17 -5.70 -0.61
C PRO A 187 5.94 -5.67 0.91
N ASP A 188 6.34 -6.71 1.62
CA ASP A 188 6.18 -6.82 3.08
C ASP A 188 7.16 -5.86 3.77
N LEU A 189 8.44 -5.88 3.37
CA LEU A 189 9.47 -4.96 3.87
C LEU A 189 9.10 -3.48 3.63
N ASN A 190 8.58 -3.15 2.43
CA ASN A 190 8.10 -1.80 2.15
C ASN A 190 6.94 -1.40 3.07
N SER A 191 6.02 -2.33 3.35
CA SER A 191 4.88 -2.05 4.23
C SER A 191 5.33 -1.74 5.65
N TRP A 192 6.19 -2.58 6.24
CA TRP A 192 6.68 -2.40 7.61
C TRP A 192 7.55 -1.14 7.74
N LEU A 193 8.51 -0.93 6.83
CA LEU A 193 9.35 0.28 6.87
C LEU A 193 8.56 1.57 6.60
N SER A 194 7.51 1.53 5.76
CA SER A 194 6.63 2.69 5.57
C SER A 194 5.79 2.99 6.81
N ALA A 195 5.38 1.96 7.56
CA ALA A 195 4.62 2.10 8.80
C ALA A 195 5.44 2.77 9.91
N VAL A 196 6.76 2.51 9.97
CA VAL A 196 7.68 3.21 10.91
C VAL A 196 7.60 4.73 10.75
N ILE A 197 7.70 5.25 9.51
CA ILE A 197 7.56 6.69 9.24
C ILE A 197 6.15 7.17 9.61
N SER A 198 5.12 6.36 9.33
CA SER A 198 3.72 6.69 9.68
C SER A 198 3.53 6.82 11.19
N PHE A 199 4.15 5.95 12.00
CA PHE A 199 4.08 5.99 13.46
C PHE A 199 4.85 7.17 14.04
N GLN A 200 6.03 7.49 13.50
CA GLN A 200 6.76 8.70 13.87
C GLN A 200 5.93 9.95 13.62
N GLN A 201 5.29 10.06 12.45
CA GLN A 201 4.41 11.20 12.17
C GLN A 201 3.17 11.23 13.05
N THR A 202 2.52 10.09 13.28
CA THR A 202 1.36 10.02 14.17
C THR A 202 1.73 10.47 15.58
N CYS A 203 2.94 10.13 16.05
CA CYS A 203 3.45 10.64 17.32
C CYS A 203 3.57 12.18 17.29
N LEU A 204 4.23 12.74 16.28
CA LEU A 204 4.42 14.19 16.14
C LEU A 204 3.10 14.95 16.02
N ASP A 205 2.10 14.38 15.36
CA ASP A 205 0.77 14.95 15.20
C ASP A 205 -0.04 14.97 16.49
N GLY A 206 0.29 14.11 17.46
CA GLY A 206 -0.33 14.10 18.77
C GLY A 206 0.04 15.31 19.63
N PHE A 207 1.17 15.98 19.35
CA PHE A 207 1.62 17.13 20.11
C PHE A 207 0.99 18.44 19.63
N PRO A 208 0.67 19.37 20.55
CA PRO A 208 0.20 20.70 20.19
C PRO A 208 1.28 21.48 19.45
N GLU A 209 0.86 22.46 18.65
CA GLU A 209 1.80 23.36 17.95
C GLU A 209 2.62 24.16 18.96
N GLY A 210 3.95 24.17 18.80
CA GLY A 210 4.87 24.85 19.70
C GLY A 210 6.29 24.28 19.67
N ASN A 211 7.14 24.78 20.56
CA ASN A 211 8.56 24.43 20.61
C ASN A 211 8.79 22.92 20.83
N VAL A 212 7.97 22.27 21.68
CA VAL A 212 8.09 20.84 21.97
C VAL A 212 7.91 20.01 20.69
N LYS A 213 6.89 20.31 19.89
CA LYS A 213 6.66 19.63 18.61
C LYS A 213 7.81 19.86 17.62
N THR A 214 8.33 21.08 17.56
CA THR A 214 9.51 21.40 16.72
C THR A 214 10.76 20.65 17.18
N ASP A 215 11.02 20.58 18.48
CA ASP A 215 12.16 19.88 19.05
C ASP A 215 12.07 18.37 18.81
N LEU A 216 10.88 17.78 19.01
CA LEU A 216 10.63 16.37 18.70
C LEU A 216 10.80 16.08 17.20
N HIS A 217 10.30 16.95 16.33
CA HIS A 217 10.50 16.82 14.89
C HIS A 217 11.99 16.80 14.53
N ASN A 218 12.78 17.71 15.11
CA ASN A 218 14.22 17.76 14.90
C ASN A 218 14.93 16.51 15.45
N LEU A 219 14.50 15.99 16.61
CA LEU A 219 15.04 14.77 17.22
C LEU A 219 14.77 13.51 16.36
N MET A 220 13.62 13.45 15.69
CA MET A 220 13.23 12.31 14.86
C MET A 220 13.77 12.40 13.42
N ASN A 221 14.28 13.55 12.98
CA ASN A 221 14.68 13.77 11.59
C ASN A 221 15.73 12.75 11.12
N ASP A 222 16.80 12.53 11.89
CA ASP A 222 17.82 11.52 11.56
C ASP A 222 17.17 10.14 11.39
N SER A 223 16.32 9.72 12.32
CA SER A 223 15.66 8.41 12.24
C SER A 223 14.76 8.28 11.00
N LYS A 224 14.04 9.34 10.62
CA LYS A 224 13.23 9.39 9.38
C LYS A 224 14.12 9.24 8.15
N GLU A 225 15.26 9.95 8.09
CA GLU A 225 16.21 9.88 6.96
C GLU A 225 16.77 8.47 6.78
N PHE A 226 17.13 7.77 7.87
CA PHE A 226 17.64 6.40 7.80
C PHE A 226 16.56 5.39 7.37
N VAL A 227 15.32 5.55 7.82
CA VAL A 227 14.22 4.68 7.37
C VAL A 227 13.87 4.97 5.89
N SER A 228 13.89 6.23 5.47
CA SER A 228 13.70 6.64 4.07
C SER A 228 14.77 6.03 3.14
N ASN A 229 16.04 6.13 3.53
CA ASN A 229 17.13 5.49 2.80
C ASN A 229 17.01 3.95 2.79
N SER A 230 16.50 3.34 3.88
CA SER A 230 16.23 1.89 3.91
C SER A 230 15.21 1.48 2.85
N LEU A 231 14.12 2.26 2.68
CA LEU A 231 13.14 2.06 1.61
C LEU A 231 13.75 2.23 0.21
N ALA A 232 14.59 3.25 0.03
CA ALA A 232 15.26 3.51 -1.24
C ALA A 232 16.23 2.38 -1.63
N ILE A 233 17.04 1.91 -0.68
CA ILE A 233 17.97 0.78 -0.85
C ILE A 233 17.19 -0.49 -1.17
N LEU A 234 16.11 -0.77 -0.45
CA LEU A 234 15.24 -1.93 -0.71
C LEU A 234 14.74 -1.94 -2.15
N SER A 235 14.24 -0.81 -2.64
CA SER A 235 13.80 -0.65 -4.03
C SER A 235 14.92 -0.92 -5.03
N GLN A 236 16.12 -0.40 -4.76
CA GLN A 236 17.30 -0.58 -5.62
C GLN A 236 17.78 -2.04 -5.66
N VAL A 237 17.85 -2.69 -4.51
CA VAL A 237 18.24 -4.12 -4.38
C VAL A 237 17.23 -5.00 -5.11
N ALA A 238 15.93 -4.74 -4.95
CA ALA A 238 14.88 -5.49 -5.65
C ALA A 238 14.99 -5.31 -7.19
N SER A 239 15.22 -4.08 -7.65
CA SER A 239 15.41 -3.77 -9.07
C SER A 239 16.62 -4.49 -9.67
N ALA A 240 17.77 -4.45 -8.99
CA ALA A 240 18.99 -5.13 -9.44
C ALA A 240 18.81 -6.65 -9.55
N LEU A 241 18.15 -7.27 -8.55
CA LEU A 241 17.85 -8.71 -8.54
C LEU A 241 16.92 -9.12 -9.68
N SER A 242 15.86 -8.34 -9.92
CA SER A 242 14.92 -8.62 -11.02
C SER A 242 15.61 -8.59 -12.39
N THR A 243 16.62 -7.72 -12.57
CA THR A 243 17.39 -7.62 -13.81
C THR A 243 18.27 -8.85 -14.03
N LEU A 244 18.93 -9.35 -12.97
CA LEU A 244 19.79 -10.54 -13.03
C LEU A 244 19.01 -11.84 -13.27
N GLN A 245 17.82 -11.98 -12.68
CA GLN A 245 16.92 -13.12 -12.92
C GLN A 245 16.45 -13.19 -14.38
N ASN A 246 16.27 -12.04 -15.03
CA ASN A 246 15.88 -11.99 -16.44
C ASN A 246 17.02 -12.34 -17.42
N ILE A 247 18.29 -12.22 -16.99
CA ILE A 247 19.47 -12.53 -17.82
C ILE A 247 19.84 -14.03 -17.75
N SER A 248 19.47 -14.73 -16.67
CA SER A 248 19.87 -16.12 -16.39
C SER A 248 18.86 -17.18 -16.87
N ALA A 249 17.75 -16.78 -17.50
CA ALA A 249 16.79 -17.70 -18.10
C ALA A 249 17.19 -18.07 -19.56
N PRO A 250 17.17 -19.36 -19.97
CA PRO A 250 17.48 -19.75 -21.34
C PRO A 250 16.44 -19.19 -22.32
N SER A 251 16.94 -18.77 -23.49
CA SER A 251 16.21 -18.11 -24.56
C SER A 251 15.09 -18.97 -25.17
N HIS A 252 13.88 -18.89 -24.62
CA HIS A 252 12.65 -19.18 -25.37
C HIS A 252 11.69 -17.98 -25.33
N GLY A 253 11.74 -17.20 -26.43
CA GLY A 253 10.70 -16.26 -26.82
C GLY A 253 10.91 -14.81 -26.36
N ARG A 254 11.06 -13.89 -27.32
CA ARG A 254 10.93 -12.44 -27.08
C ARG A 254 9.55 -12.16 -26.48
N SER A 255 9.49 -11.96 -25.17
CA SER A 255 8.28 -11.53 -24.47
C SER A 255 8.18 -10.01 -24.55
N LEU A 256 7.44 -9.53 -25.55
CA LEU A 256 6.84 -8.20 -25.52
C LEU A 256 5.99 -8.08 -24.25
N LEU A 257 6.10 -6.94 -23.56
CA LEU A 257 5.28 -6.51 -22.42
C LEU A 257 3.84 -7.04 -22.53
N SER A 258 3.62 -8.18 -21.87
CA SER A 258 2.37 -8.92 -21.81
C SER A 258 2.35 -9.58 -20.44
N SER A 259 1.55 -8.99 -19.55
CA SER A 259 0.84 -9.66 -18.44
C SER A 259 1.39 -11.03 -18.05
N ASN A 260 2.29 -11.05 -17.06
CA ASN A 260 2.40 -12.17 -16.14
C ASN A 260 2.76 -11.59 -14.77
N SER A 261 1.74 -11.53 -13.92
CA SER A 261 1.87 -11.35 -12.49
C SER A 261 2.90 -12.34 -11.94
N PRO A 262 3.82 -11.95 -11.04
CA PRO A 262 4.48 -12.92 -10.18
C PRO A 262 3.42 -13.37 -9.17
N ALA A 263 2.61 -14.33 -9.60
CA ALA A 263 1.89 -15.17 -8.66
C ALA A 263 2.96 -15.89 -7.85
N ALA A 264 3.18 -15.43 -6.62
CA ALA A 264 3.89 -16.20 -5.60
C ALA A 264 3.43 -17.65 -5.71
N SER A 265 4.38 -18.55 -5.94
CA SER A 265 4.23 -19.97 -6.24
C SER A 265 2.84 -20.54 -5.91
N LEU A 266 1.96 -20.49 -6.91
CA LEU A 266 0.72 -21.25 -6.91
C LEU A 266 1.11 -22.72 -6.94
N ASP A 267 0.56 -23.52 -6.03
CA ASP A 267 0.70 -24.97 -6.12
C ASP A 267 0.04 -25.44 -7.42
N LYS A 268 0.79 -26.21 -8.23
CA LYS A 268 0.40 -26.65 -9.58
C LYS A 268 -0.84 -27.55 -9.59
N THR A 269 -1.31 -27.95 -8.41
CA THR A 269 -2.45 -28.86 -8.25
C THR A 269 -3.79 -28.15 -7.99
N ASP A 270 -3.79 -26.97 -7.37
CA ASP A 270 -5.02 -26.32 -6.89
C ASP A 270 -5.09 -24.78 -7.07
N GLY A 271 -4.02 -24.11 -7.48
CA GLY A 271 -4.05 -22.69 -7.85
C GLY A 271 -4.17 -21.71 -6.67
N PHE A 272 -3.69 -22.08 -5.47
CA PHE A 272 -3.61 -21.19 -4.31
C PHE A 272 -2.16 -20.99 -3.81
N PRO A 273 -1.80 -19.81 -3.23
CA PRO A 273 -0.50 -19.58 -2.61
C PRO A 273 -0.21 -20.50 -1.41
N SER A 274 1.06 -20.84 -1.22
CA SER A 274 1.53 -21.81 -0.19
C SER A 274 1.31 -21.39 1.26
N TRP A 275 1.16 -20.09 1.56
CA TRP A 275 0.93 -19.57 2.92
C TRP A 275 -0.54 -19.65 3.37
N ILE A 276 -1.47 -20.03 2.48
CA ILE A 276 -2.87 -20.26 2.82
C ILE A 276 -3.02 -21.70 3.32
N ASN A 277 -3.44 -21.88 4.57
CA ASN A 277 -3.69 -23.20 5.15
C ASN A 277 -4.90 -23.90 4.47
N GLN A 278 -5.03 -25.22 4.63
CA GLN A 278 -6.07 -26.00 3.93
C GLN A 278 -7.51 -25.66 4.37
N GLU A 279 -7.71 -25.08 5.55
CA GLU A 279 -9.04 -24.72 6.07
C GLU A 279 -9.54 -23.43 5.46
N ASP A 280 -8.67 -22.42 5.34
CA ASP A 280 -8.91 -21.18 4.58
C ASP A 280 -9.23 -21.51 3.12
N ARG A 281 -8.58 -22.53 2.53
CA ARG A 281 -8.89 -23.04 1.18
C ARG A 281 -10.30 -23.62 1.03
N ARG A 282 -10.89 -24.16 2.10
CA ARG A 282 -12.28 -24.68 2.08
C ARG A 282 -13.29 -23.55 2.16
N ILE A 283 -12.98 -22.48 2.90
CA ILE A 283 -13.79 -21.25 2.97
C ILE A 283 -13.83 -20.56 1.59
N LEU A 284 -12.74 -20.62 0.82
CA LEU A 284 -12.62 -20.05 -0.54
C LEU A 284 -13.54 -20.69 -1.60
N LYS A 285 -14.10 -21.88 -1.36
CA LYS A 285 -14.98 -22.57 -2.32
C LYS A 285 -16.47 -22.24 -2.18
N ALA A 286 -16.88 -21.45 -1.19
CA ALA A 286 -18.28 -21.13 -0.95
C ALA A 286 -18.57 -19.64 -1.13
N VAL A 287 -18.79 -19.24 -2.38
CA VAL A 287 -19.49 -17.98 -2.71
C VAL A 287 -20.95 -18.17 -2.28
N ASP A 288 -21.23 -17.86 -1.01
CA ASP A 288 -22.53 -17.60 -0.34
C ASP A 288 -22.58 -18.05 1.13
N ASN A 289 -21.57 -18.74 1.66
CA ASN A 289 -21.61 -19.23 3.05
C ASN A 289 -20.70 -18.41 3.98
N LYS A 290 -21.32 -17.75 4.97
CA LYS A 290 -20.63 -17.22 6.16
C LYS A 290 -19.78 -18.35 6.76
N PRO A 291 -18.49 -18.14 7.09
CA PRO A 291 -17.65 -19.20 7.65
C PRO A 291 -18.24 -19.68 8.98
N ALA A 292 -18.10 -20.98 9.26
CA ALA A 292 -18.55 -21.54 10.53
C ALA A 292 -17.84 -20.81 11.69
N PRO A 293 -18.57 -20.22 12.65
CA PRO A 293 -17.95 -19.44 13.70
C PRO A 293 -17.33 -20.34 14.78
N ASN A 294 -16.14 -19.97 15.24
CA ASN A 294 -15.55 -20.56 16.45
C ASN A 294 -16.30 -20.11 17.70
N VAL A 295 -16.83 -18.88 17.67
CA VAL A 295 -17.54 -18.27 18.78
C VAL A 295 -18.63 -17.34 18.29
N THR A 296 -19.73 -17.26 19.04
CA THR A 296 -20.83 -16.34 18.79
C THR A 296 -20.94 -15.32 19.92
N VAL A 297 -21.01 -14.04 19.57
CA VAL A 297 -21.39 -12.93 20.45
C VAL A 297 -22.84 -12.59 20.18
N ALA A 298 -23.66 -12.53 21.23
CA ALA A 298 -25.05 -12.13 21.11
C ALA A 298 -25.50 -11.36 22.35
N LYS A 299 -25.89 -10.09 22.14
CA LYS A 299 -26.33 -9.19 23.21
C LYS A 299 -27.56 -9.71 23.97
N ASP A 300 -28.41 -10.50 23.31
CA ASP A 300 -29.60 -11.14 23.89
C ASP A 300 -29.29 -12.35 24.79
N GLY A 301 -28.03 -12.78 24.88
CA GLY A 301 -27.61 -13.95 25.66
C GLY A 301 -27.75 -15.28 24.94
N SER A 302 -28.13 -15.31 23.66
CA SER A 302 -28.24 -16.54 22.85
C SER A 302 -26.91 -17.04 22.27
N GLY A 303 -25.80 -16.36 22.59
CA GLY A 303 -24.44 -16.67 22.15
C GLY A 303 -23.54 -17.08 23.31
N ASN A 304 -22.24 -17.25 23.03
CA ASN A 304 -21.23 -17.57 24.03
C ASN A 304 -20.88 -16.38 24.93
N PHE A 305 -20.90 -15.16 24.36
CA PHE A 305 -20.59 -13.91 25.04
C PHE A 305 -21.67 -12.86 24.78
N LYS A 306 -21.87 -11.94 25.73
CA LYS A 306 -22.81 -10.82 25.57
C LYS A 306 -22.18 -9.60 24.91
N THR A 307 -20.88 -9.42 25.10
CA THR A 307 -20.10 -8.30 24.55
C THR A 307 -18.96 -8.81 23.67
N ILE A 308 -18.50 -7.97 22.76
CA ILE A 308 -17.38 -8.28 21.87
C ILE A 308 -16.08 -8.27 22.68
N SER A 309 -15.93 -7.34 23.64
CA SER A 309 -14.75 -7.23 24.49
C SER A 309 -14.53 -8.47 25.36
N GLU A 310 -15.59 -9.03 25.96
CA GLU A 310 -15.50 -10.31 26.70
C GLU A 310 -15.03 -11.44 25.79
N CYS A 311 -15.57 -11.52 24.57
CA CYS A 311 -15.16 -12.51 23.59
C CYS A 311 -13.68 -12.37 23.21
N LEU A 312 -13.20 -11.14 22.99
CA LEU A 312 -11.81 -10.88 22.63
C LEU A 312 -10.84 -11.23 23.78
N ASN A 313 -11.23 -10.92 25.02
CA ASN A 313 -10.44 -11.26 26.22
C ASN A 313 -10.36 -12.77 26.46
N ALA A 314 -11.36 -13.53 26.00
CA ALA A 314 -11.41 -14.98 26.11
C ALA A 314 -10.77 -15.73 24.92
N LEU A 315 -10.15 -15.02 23.97
CA LEU A 315 -9.51 -15.67 22.83
C LEU A 315 -8.36 -16.58 23.28
N PRO A 316 -8.25 -17.79 22.71
CA PRO A 316 -7.12 -18.66 22.98
C PRO A 316 -5.81 -18.00 22.53
N GLN A 317 -4.79 -18.00 23.40
CA GLN A 317 -3.50 -17.35 23.12
C GLN A 317 -2.74 -18.00 21.95
N ASN A 318 -2.94 -19.29 21.70
CA ASN A 318 -2.22 -20.08 20.69
C ASN A 318 -3.19 -20.74 19.70
N PHE A 319 -4.03 -19.96 19.03
CA PHE A 319 -4.87 -20.49 17.96
C PHE A 319 -4.08 -20.58 16.65
N GLU A 320 -3.99 -21.78 16.08
CA GLU A 320 -3.46 -21.96 14.73
C GLU A 320 -4.54 -21.70 13.69
N GLY A 321 -4.26 -20.85 12.72
CA GLY A 321 -5.19 -20.51 11.64
C GLY A 321 -6.06 -19.28 11.92
N ARG A 322 -7.23 -19.22 11.28
CA ARG A 322 -8.12 -18.07 11.29
C ARG A 322 -9.26 -18.25 12.29
N TYR A 323 -9.34 -17.36 13.29
CA TYR A 323 -10.38 -17.44 14.32
C TYR A 323 -11.61 -16.61 13.93
N VAL A 324 -12.76 -17.26 13.83
CA VAL A 324 -14.00 -16.70 13.31
C VAL A 324 -14.98 -16.35 14.43
N ILE A 325 -15.28 -15.06 14.56
CA ILE A 325 -16.22 -14.47 15.51
C ILE A 325 -17.49 -14.06 14.77
N TYR A 326 -18.61 -14.70 15.10
CA TYR A 326 -19.93 -14.24 14.65
C TYR A 326 -20.53 -13.30 15.68
N VAL A 327 -20.92 -12.10 15.27
CA VAL A 327 -21.57 -11.10 16.13
C VAL A 327 -23.00 -10.90 15.66
N LYS A 328 -23.97 -11.38 16.44
CA LYS A 328 -25.39 -11.24 16.12
C LYS A 328 -25.82 -9.77 16.09
N GLU A 329 -26.96 -9.52 15.43
CA GLU A 329 -27.57 -8.18 15.41
C GLU A 329 -27.68 -7.54 16.80
N GLY A 330 -27.44 -6.24 16.84
CA GLY A 330 -27.35 -5.47 18.08
C GLY A 330 -26.46 -4.24 17.93
N ILE A 331 -26.70 -3.26 18.79
CA ILE A 331 -25.82 -2.11 18.96
C ILE A 331 -24.93 -2.40 20.17
N TYR A 332 -23.62 -2.54 19.92
CA TYR A 332 -22.57 -2.82 20.90
C TYR A 332 -21.87 -1.50 21.22
N ASP A 333 -22.31 -0.85 22.29
CA ASP A 333 -21.75 0.40 22.80
C ASP A 333 -20.61 0.07 23.77
N GLU A 334 -19.46 -0.25 23.19
CA GLU A 334 -18.26 -0.68 23.90
C GLU A 334 -17.01 -0.37 23.05
N PRO A 335 -15.88 -0.02 23.69
CA PRO A 335 -14.62 0.14 22.97
C PRO A 335 -14.10 -1.23 22.54
N VAL A 336 -13.97 -1.46 21.23
CA VAL A 336 -13.47 -2.75 20.71
C VAL A 336 -12.09 -2.57 20.10
N LYS A 337 -11.12 -3.38 20.56
CA LYS A 337 -9.74 -3.33 20.10
C LYS A 337 -9.20 -4.72 19.77
N ILE A 338 -8.93 -4.97 18.49
CA ILE A 338 -8.18 -6.15 18.03
C ILE A 338 -6.70 -5.84 18.17
N THR A 339 -6.06 -6.38 19.21
CA THR A 339 -4.64 -6.10 19.50
C THR A 339 -3.71 -6.82 18.52
N LYS A 340 -2.43 -6.41 18.46
CA LYS A 340 -1.39 -7.10 17.66
C LYS A 340 -1.24 -8.60 17.94
N LYS A 341 -1.59 -9.04 19.16
CA LYS A 341 -1.57 -10.46 19.56
C LYS A 341 -2.73 -11.27 18.95
N MET A 342 -3.78 -10.59 18.48
CA MET A 342 -4.99 -11.18 17.91
C MET A 342 -4.90 -11.17 16.38
N GLN A 343 -4.03 -12.01 15.83
CA GLN A 343 -3.82 -12.12 14.37
C GLN A 343 -4.87 -13.02 13.72
N ASN A 344 -5.11 -12.84 12.42
CA ASN A 344 -6.01 -13.67 11.61
C ASN A 344 -7.43 -13.81 12.17
N ILE A 345 -7.96 -12.76 12.81
CA ILE A 345 -9.35 -12.73 13.26
C ILE A 345 -10.26 -12.44 12.06
N THR A 346 -11.33 -13.21 11.92
CA THR A 346 -12.48 -12.86 11.08
C THR A 346 -13.65 -12.51 11.97
N MET A 347 -14.22 -11.32 11.83
CA MET A 347 -15.42 -10.90 12.54
C MET A 347 -16.52 -10.61 11.53
N TYR A 348 -17.69 -11.24 11.68
CA TYR A 348 -18.84 -10.96 10.80
C TYR A 348 -20.15 -10.75 11.54
N GLY A 349 -21.00 -9.89 10.97
CA GLY A 349 -22.31 -9.55 11.50
C GLY A 349 -23.50 -10.14 10.74
N ASP A 350 -24.71 -9.75 11.19
CA ASP A 350 -25.98 -10.02 10.50
C ASP A 350 -26.34 -8.98 9.42
N GLY A 351 -25.45 -8.01 9.21
CA GLY A 351 -25.64 -6.91 8.27
C GLY A 351 -25.06 -5.63 8.85
N SER A 352 -24.48 -4.79 7.98
CA SER A 352 -23.76 -3.58 8.41
C SER A 352 -24.64 -2.48 9.03
N GLN A 353 -25.97 -2.62 8.94
CA GLN A 353 -26.95 -1.77 9.62
C GLN A 353 -27.60 -2.43 10.84
N LYS A 354 -27.28 -3.70 11.11
CA LYS A 354 -27.89 -4.51 12.18
C LYS A 354 -26.91 -4.80 13.31
N THR A 355 -25.69 -5.20 12.96
CA THR A 355 -24.60 -5.43 13.91
C THR A 355 -23.69 -4.22 13.90
N ILE A 356 -23.74 -3.39 14.93
CA ILE A 356 -23.06 -2.10 14.97
C ILE A 356 -22.21 -1.99 16.24
N VAL A 357 -20.91 -1.75 16.09
CA VAL A 357 -20.04 -1.26 17.17
C VAL A 357 -20.12 0.26 17.19
N THR A 358 -20.35 0.86 18.36
CA THR A 358 -20.52 2.30 18.49
C THR A 358 -19.76 2.91 19.67
N GLY A 359 -19.47 4.21 19.57
CA GLY A 359 -18.96 5.07 20.63
C GLY A 359 -19.21 6.54 20.30
N ASN A 360 -18.70 7.45 21.13
CA ASN A 360 -18.91 8.90 21.00
C ASN A 360 -17.69 9.75 21.43
N LYS A 361 -16.52 9.13 21.63
CA LYS A 361 -15.30 9.86 22.00
C LYS A 361 -14.90 10.83 20.89
N ASN A 362 -14.43 12.01 21.26
CA ASN A 362 -14.13 13.08 20.32
C ASN A 362 -13.10 14.08 20.87
N PHE A 363 -12.49 14.83 19.95
CA PHE A 363 -11.43 15.77 20.28
C PHE A 363 -11.91 16.98 21.08
N ARG A 364 -13.12 17.48 20.82
CA ARG A 364 -13.68 18.63 21.55
C ARG A 364 -13.77 18.38 23.06
N ASP A 365 -14.08 17.15 23.45
CA ASP A 365 -14.17 16.73 24.85
C ASP A 365 -12.80 16.37 25.47
N GLY A 366 -11.69 16.69 24.79
CA GLY A 366 -10.33 16.48 25.28
C GLY A 366 -9.74 15.11 24.99
N VAL A 367 -10.39 14.28 24.14
CA VAL A 367 -9.84 12.99 23.73
C VAL A 367 -9.01 13.15 22.47
N ARG A 368 -7.69 12.95 22.57
CA ARG A 368 -6.76 12.93 21.43
C ARG A 368 -7.28 12.05 20.30
N THR A 369 -7.20 12.52 19.05
CA THR A 369 -7.80 11.87 17.86
C THR A 369 -7.47 10.38 17.77
N PHE A 370 -6.22 9.99 18.04
CA PHE A 370 -5.76 8.60 18.06
C PHE A 370 -6.58 7.65 18.97
N LEU A 371 -7.14 8.20 20.05
CA LEU A 371 -7.90 7.49 21.09
C LEU A 371 -9.43 7.61 20.93
N THR A 372 -9.91 8.39 19.95
CA THR A 372 -11.35 8.59 19.71
C THR A 372 -12.04 7.41 19.02
N ALA A 373 -11.25 6.50 18.44
CA ALA A 373 -11.74 5.37 17.65
C ALA A 373 -12.69 4.46 18.44
N SER A 374 -13.89 4.23 17.90
CA SER A 374 -14.86 3.27 18.48
C SER A 374 -14.43 1.82 18.24
N PHE A 375 -13.81 1.55 17.10
CA PHE A 375 -13.26 0.24 16.72
C PHE A 375 -11.79 0.37 16.29
N VAL A 376 -10.90 -0.43 16.86
CA VAL A 376 -9.46 -0.39 16.57
C VAL A 376 -8.97 -1.76 16.09
N VAL A 377 -8.23 -1.78 14.98
CA VAL A 377 -7.60 -3.00 14.44
C VAL A 377 -6.09 -2.83 14.34
N GLU A 378 -5.37 -3.58 15.16
CA GLU A 378 -3.90 -3.67 15.19
C GLU A 378 -3.39 -5.07 14.85
N GLY A 379 -4.25 -6.10 14.88
CA GLY A 379 -3.89 -7.48 14.55
C GLY A 379 -3.91 -7.76 13.05
N ASP A 380 -2.77 -8.19 12.52
CA ASP A 380 -2.57 -8.50 11.09
C ASP A 380 -3.54 -9.58 10.56
N GLY A 381 -3.90 -9.45 9.29
CA GLY A 381 -4.79 -10.40 8.61
C GLY A 381 -6.24 -10.35 9.07
N PHE A 382 -6.66 -9.26 9.74
CA PHE A 382 -8.04 -9.05 10.16
C PHE A 382 -9.00 -9.02 8.96
N ILE A 383 -10.16 -9.68 9.11
CA ILE A 383 -11.26 -9.62 8.14
C ILE A 383 -12.54 -9.19 8.86
N GLY A 384 -13.10 -8.05 8.51
CA GLY A 384 -14.42 -7.60 8.96
C GLY A 384 -15.47 -7.76 7.86
N MET A 385 -16.62 -8.38 8.15
CA MET A 385 -17.69 -8.56 7.16
C MET A 385 -19.07 -8.20 7.68
N ALA A 386 -19.87 -7.47 6.89
CA ALA A 386 -21.27 -7.19 7.22
C ALA A 386 -21.48 -6.57 8.61
N MET A 387 -20.58 -5.65 9.01
CA MET A 387 -20.62 -4.93 10.29
C MET A 387 -20.66 -3.42 10.10
N GLY A 388 -21.28 -2.73 11.05
CA GLY A 388 -21.26 -1.27 11.19
C GLY A 388 -20.28 -0.83 12.27
N PHE A 389 -19.55 0.26 12.01
CA PHE A 389 -18.66 0.93 12.96
C PHE A 389 -19.05 2.41 12.97
N ARG A 390 -19.44 2.92 14.13
CA ARG A 390 -20.06 4.25 14.23
C ARG A 390 -19.50 5.08 15.37
N ASN A 391 -19.10 6.31 15.08
CA ASN A 391 -18.89 7.34 16.10
C ASN A 391 -20.05 8.36 16.06
N THR A 392 -20.70 8.56 17.21
CA THR A 392 -21.93 9.37 17.36
C THR A 392 -21.69 10.77 17.91
N ALA A 393 -20.43 11.22 18.05
CA ALA A 393 -20.10 12.55 18.59
C ALA A 393 -20.74 13.72 17.81
N GLY A 394 -21.04 13.52 16.53
CA GLY A 394 -21.63 14.56 15.68
C GLY A 394 -20.61 15.53 15.09
N PRO A 395 -21.04 16.48 14.24
CA PRO A 395 -20.14 17.46 13.62
C PRO A 395 -19.59 18.47 14.64
N ASP A 396 -20.30 18.68 15.74
CA ASP A 396 -19.88 19.52 16.87
C ASP A 396 -18.73 18.92 17.69
N GLY A 397 -18.52 17.60 17.63
CA GLY A 397 -17.43 16.91 18.36
C GLY A 397 -16.04 17.09 17.74
N HIS A 398 -15.95 17.71 16.56
CA HIS A 398 -14.73 17.74 15.73
C HIS A 398 -14.22 16.32 15.42
N GLN A 399 -12.92 16.04 15.52
CA GLN A 399 -12.33 14.75 15.18
C GLN A 399 -12.92 13.64 16.05
N ALA A 400 -13.55 12.63 15.42
CA ALA A 400 -14.24 11.55 16.11
C ALA A 400 -14.24 10.27 15.25
N VAL A 401 -13.24 9.42 15.48
CA VAL A 401 -12.98 8.26 14.63
C VAL A 401 -13.98 7.13 14.87
N ALA A 402 -14.56 6.57 13.80
CA ALA A 402 -15.41 5.39 13.88
C ALA A 402 -14.57 4.10 13.87
N ALA A 403 -13.61 4.00 12.96
CA ALA A 403 -12.67 2.90 12.91
C ALA A 403 -11.23 3.38 12.63
N ARG A 404 -10.27 2.87 13.40
CA ARG A 404 -8.83 3.06 13.19
C ARG A 404 -8.18 1.72 12.86
N VAL A 405 -7.46 1.68 11.74
CA VAL A 405 -6.85 0.44 11.23
C VAL A 405 -5.37 0.67 11.02
N GLN A 406 -4.55 -0.08 11.75
CA GLN A 406 -3.10 -0.14 11.63
C GLN A 406 -2.60 -1.59 11.40
N ALA A 407 -3.48 -2.52 11.04
CA ALA A 407 -3.11 -3.90 10.76
C ALA A 407 -2.70 -4.07 9.29
N ASP A 408 -1.65 -4.86 9.05
CA ASP A 408 -1.30 -5.27 7.70
C ASP A 408 -2.26 -6.34 7.18
N ARG A 409 -2.54 -6.28 5.88
CA ARG A 409 -3.45 -7.18 5.17
C ARG A 409 -4.86 -7.20 5.78
N ALA A 410 -5.34 -6.06 6.27
CA ALA A 410 -6.70 -5.91 6.78
C ALA A 410 -7.72 -5.84 5.61
N VAL A 411 -8.81 -6.60 5.71
CA VAL A 411 -9.91 -6.60 4.74
C VAL A 411 -11.24 -6.24 5.40
N PHE A 412 -12.01 -5.38 4.76
CA PHE A 412 -13.39 -5.11 5.13
C PHE A 412 -14.32 -5.36 3.93
N ALA A 413 -15.38 -6.14 4.12
CA ALA A 413 -16.33 -6.48 3.07
C ALA A 413 -17.77 -6.23 3.49
N ASN A 414 -18.52 -5.46 2.71
CA ASN A 414 -19.91 -5.11 3.03
C ASN A 414 -20.06 -4.44 4.42
N CYS A 415 -19.04 -3.70 4.86
CA CYS A 415 -19.05 -2.96 6.12
C CYS A 415 -19.54 -1.53 5.95
N ARG A 416 -19.88 -0.88 7.07
CA ARG A 416 -20.36 0.50 7.09
C ARG A 416 -19.60 1.28 8.16
N PHE A 417 -19.04 2.42 7.78
CA PHE A 417 -18.28 3.31 8.65
C PHE A 417 -19.00 4.65 8.71
N GLU A 418 -19.43 5.05 9.90
CA GLU A 418 -20.31 6.21 10.08
C GLU A 418 -19.74 7.19 11.10
N GLY A 419 -19.54 8.43 10.67
CA GLY A 419 -19.13 9.53 11.52
C GLY A 419 -19.42 10.87 10.85
N TYR A 420 -18.64 11.87 11.25
CA TYR A 420 -18.58 13.19 10.64
C TYR A 420 -17.12 13.46 10.27
N GLN A 421 -16.39 14.24 11.07
CA GLN A 421 -14.97 14.49 10.85
C GLN A 421 -14.13 13.27 11.27
N ASP A 422 -13.15 12.90 10.43
CA ASP A 422 -12.17 11.83 10.69
C ASP A 422 -12.79 10.42 10.84
N THR A 423 -13.82 10.09 10.05
CA THR A 423 -14.58 8.84 10.22
C THR A 423 -13.74 7.56 10.13
N LEU A 424 -12.94 7.40 9.07
CA LEU A 424 -12.13 6.20 8.82
C LEU A 424 -10.64 6.56 8.81
N TYR A 425 -9.93 6.12 9.84
CA TYR A 425 -8.50 6.32 9.97
C TYR A 425 -7.75 5.07 9.45
N THR A 426 -7.37 5.10 8.17
CA THR A 426 -6.49 4.11 7.54
C THR A 426 -5.03 4.45 7.88
N GLN A 427 -4.63 4.17 9.11
CA GLN A 427 -3.42 4.71 9.73
C GLN A 427 -2.13 4.23 9.05
N ALA A 428 -1.95 2.91 8.88
CA ALA A 428 -0.71 2.32 8.36
C ALA A 428 -0.95 0.96 7.67
N HIS A 429 0.10 0.42 7.05
CA HIS A 429 0.15 -0.88 6.35
C HIS A 429 -0.83 -1.03 5.18
N ARG A 430 -1.02 -2.27 4.69
CA ARG A 430 -1.87 -2.57 3.52
C ARG A 430 -3.30 -2.90 3.94
N GLN A 431 -4.27 -2.28 3.27
CA GLN A 431 -5.69 -2.43 3.61
C GLN A 431 -6.57 -2.51 2.34
N PHE A 432 -7.65 -3.29 2.40
CA PHE A 432 -8.59 -3.43 1.29
C PHE A 432 -10.05 -3.36 1.77
N TYR A 433 -10.84 -2.48 1.15
CA TYR A 433 -12.25 -2.29 1.48
C TYR A 433 -13.11 -2.60 0.25
N ARG A 434 -14.04 -3.54 0.37
CA ARG A 434 -14.90 -4.00 -0.72
C ARG A 434 -16.36 -3.75 -0.39
N SER A 435 -17.07 -3.06 -1.30
CA SER A 435 -18.53 -2.87 -1.16
C SER A 435 -18.94 -2.30 0.19
N CYS A 436 -18.08 -1.44 0.74
CA CYS A 436 -18.33 -0.77 1.99
C CYS A 436 -19.05 0.56 1.76
N ILE A 437 -19.66 1.07 2.82
CA ILE A 437 -20.22 2.43 2.87
C ILE A 437 -19.39 3.23 3.87
N VAL A 438 -18.85 4.36 3.44
CA VAL A 438 -18.14 5.29 4.33
C VAL A 438 -18.84 6.63 4.26
N THR A 439 -19.19 7.20 5.42
CA THR A 439 -19.89 8.48 5.48
C THR A 439 -19.30 9.44 6.49
N GLY A 440 -19.14 10.70 6.10
CA GLY A 440 -18.57 11.74 6.94
C GLY A 440 -18.53 13.11 6.26
N THR A 441 -17.76 14.03 6.82
CA THR A 441 -17.70 15.44 6.40
C THR A 441 -16.28 15.88 6.05
N ILE A 442 -15.49 16.24 7.07
CA ILE A 442 -14.10 16.71 6.94
C ILE A 442 -13.18 15.50 7.06
N ASP A 443 -12.27 15.35 6.10
CA ASP A 443 -11.18 14.38 6.12
C ASP A 443 -11.63 12.95 6.47
N PHE A 444 -12.82 12.55 5.99
CA PHE A 444 -13.49 11.38 6.56
C PHE A 444 -12.86 10.03 6.16
N ILE A 445 -11.89 10.05 5.23
CA ILE A 445 -10.94 8.96 4.97
C ILE A 445 -9.52 9.53 5.03
N PHE A 446 -8.75 9.18 6.05
CA PHE A 446 -7.44 9.79 6.27
C PHE A 446 -6.42 8.80 6.82
N GLY A 447 -5.14 9.18 6.77
CA GLY A 447 -4.03 8.36 7.23
C GLY A 447 -2.99 8.07 6.15
N ASP A 448 -2.06 7.17 6.45
CA ASP A 448 -0.92 6.84 5.60
C ASP A 448 -0.80 5.33 5.28
N ALA A 449 -1.92 4.62 5.29
CA ALA A 449 -1.96 3.26 4.77
C ALA A 449 -1.71 3.21 3.24
N ALA A 450 -1.29 2.04 2.75
CA ALA A 450 -1.51 1.65 1.36
C ALA A 450 -2.90 1.02 1.28
N VAL A 451 -3.89 1.78 0.83
CA VAL A 451 -5.30 1.35 0.88
C VAL A 451 -5.99 1.46 -0.47
N VAL A 452 -6.77 0.43 -0.80
CA VAL A 452 -7.74 0.48 -1.91
C VAL A 452 -9.16 0.30 -1.38
N LEU A 453 -10.01 1.29 -1.64
CA LEU A 453 -11.46 1.18 -1.52
C LEU A 453 -12.02 0.85 -2.89
N GLN A 454 -12.61 -0.34 -3.02
CA GLN A 454 -13.10 -0.87 -4.28
C GLN A 454 -14.61 -1.11 -4.23
N ASN A 455 -15.33 -0.57 -5.22
CA ASN A 455 -16.79 -0.70 -5.31
C ASN A 455 -17.52 -0.19 -4.06
N CYS A 456 -17.00 0.85 -3.41
CA CYS A 456 -17.56 1.43 -2.18
C CYS A 456 -18.47 2.63 -2.49
N ILE A 457 -19.38 2.93 -1.58
CA ILE A 457 -20.20 4.16 -1.63
C ILE A 457 -19.67 5.12 -0.59
N LEU A 458 -19.22 6.29 -1.04
CA LEU A 458 -18.69 7.36 -0.20
C LEU A 458 -19.75 8.46 -0.11
N ILE A 459 -20.32 8.64 1.08
CA ILE A 459 -21.45 9.54 1.32
C ILE A 459 -20.98 10.76 2.11
N ILE A 460 -20.94 11.90 1.43
CA ILE A 460 -20.60 13.20 2.01
C ILE A 460 -21.83 13.74 2.73
N ARG A 461 -21.69 14.03 4.02
CA ARG A 461 -22.78 14.53 4.86
C ARG A 461 -22.79 16.04 4.94
N LYS A 462 -23.90 16.61 5.44
CA LYS A 462 -23.95 18.02 5.82
C LYS A 462 -23.04 18.29 7.03
N PRO A 463 -22.01 19.16 6.92
CA PRO A 463 -21.19 19.61 8.04
C PRO A 463 -21.85 20.81 8.75
N LEU A 464 -21.11 21.48 9.64
CA LEU A 464 -21.53 22.79 10.16
C LEU A 464 -21.49 23.85 9.05
N ASP A 465 -22.28 24.93 9.17
CA ASP A 465 -22.51 25.91 8.10
C ASP A 465 -21.23 26.61 7.56
N ASN A 466 -20.16 26.69 8.36
CA ASN A 466 -18.90 27.36 8.00
C ASN A 466 -17.77 26.37 7.62
N GLN A 467 -18.11 25.11 7.41
CA GLN A 467 -17.14 24.06 7.08
C GLN A 467 -17.21 23.68 5.59
N GLN A 468 -16.20 22.93 5.17
CA GLN A 468 -16.12 22.32 3.84
C GLN A 468 -15.88 20.83 4.02
N ASN A 469 -16.31 20.03 3.05
CA ASN A 469 -16.13 18.58 3.11
C ASN A 469 -14.92 18.15 2.30
N MET A 470 -14.19 17.15 2.81
CA MET A 470 -13.06 16.52 2.14
C MET A 470 -13.25 15.01 2.22
N VAL A 471 -13.32 14.35 1.05
CA VAL A 471 -13.40 12.89 1.03
C VAL A 471 -12.12 12.27 1.57
N THR A 472 -10.95 12.79 1.20
CA THR A 472 -9.66 12.28 1.68
C THR A 472 -8.74 13.34 2.29
N ALA A 473 -7.95 12.91 3.27
CA ALA A 473 -6.77 13.63 3.75
C ALA A 473 -5.60 12.66 3.90
N GLN A 474 -4.88 12.41 2.79
CA GLN A 474 -3.82 11.39 2.79
C GLN A 474 -2.53 11.96 3.38
N GLY A 475 -1.91 11.18 4.28
CA GLY A 475 -0.84 11.59 5.17
C GLY A 475 0.57 11.10 4.80
N ARG A 476 0.88 10.87 3.52
CA ARG A 476 2.23 10.42 3.12
C ARG A 476 3.27 11.52 3.31
N GLU A 477 4.23 11.23 4.17
CA GLU A 477 5.25 12.18 4.63
C GLU A 477 6.60 12.01 3.91
N ASP A 478 6.86 10.84 3.33
CA ASP A 478 8.08 10.54 2.59
C ASP A 478 7.76 9.94 1.22
N LYS A 479 8.47 10.39 0.17
CA LYS A 479 8.20 9.96 -1.21
C LYS A 479 8.57 8.49 -1.46
N GLN A 480 9.47 7.92 -0.67
CA GLN A 480 9.89 6.51 -0.74
C GLN A 480 8.82 5.57 -0.17
N GLN A 481 7.89 6.08 0.63
CA GLN A 481 6.78 5.26 1.12
C GLN A 481 5.89 4.79 -0.04
N ALA A 482 5.51 3.50 0.03
CA ALA A 482 4.60 2.85 -0.90
C ALA A 482 3.12 3.05 -0.54
N THR A 483 2.79 4.11 0.21
CA THR A 483 1.48 4.37 0.80
C THR A 483 0.61 5.31 -0.04
N GLY A 484 -0.69 5.35 0.20
CA GLY A 484 -1.63 6.16 -0.57
C GLY A 484 -3.06 5.63 -0.50
N ILE A 485 -4.01 6.51 -0.81
CA ILE A 485 -5.43 6.16 -0.89
C ILE A 485 -5.85 6.01 -2.35
N VAL A 486 -6.41 4.84 -2.70
CA VAL A 486 -6.99 4.60 -4.02
C VAL A 486 -8.49 4.34 -3.90
N LEU A 487 -9.28 5.16 -4.58
CA LEU A 487 -10.73 5.01 -4.71
C LEU A 487 -11.03 4.43 -6.10
N GLN A 488 -11.28 3.13 -6.19
CA GLN A 488 -11.53 2.45 -7.46
C GLN A 488 -12.99 2.00 -7.57
N LYS A 489 -13.64 2.34 -8.69
CA LYS A 489 -15.03 1.94 -8.96
C LYS A 489 -16.01 2.35 -7.84
N CYS A 490 -15.72 3.44 -7.14
CA CYS A 490 -16.56 3.92 -6.06
C CYS A 490 -17.67 4.83 -6.59
N THR A 491 -18.70 5.06 -5.77
CA THR A 491 -19.71 6.10 -6.00
C THR A 491 -19.54 7.18 -4.94
N ILE A 492 -19.26 8.42 -5.35
CA ILE A 492 -19.11 9.58 -4.47
C ILE A 492 -20.36 10.45 -4.59
N LYS A 493 -21.13 10.54 -3.50
CA LYS A 493 -22.40 11.26 -3.46
C LYS A 493 -22.65 12.01 -2.16
N ALA A 494 -23.56 12.97 -2.21
CA ALA A 494 -24.09 13.67 -1.04
C ALA A 494 -25.18 12.84 -0.34
N ASP A 495 -25.39 13.08 0.95
CA ASP A 495 -26.67 12.79 1.60
C ASP A 495 -27.74 13.85 1.25
N ASP A 496 -29.00 13.52 1.52
CA ASP A 496 -30.14 14.36 1.15
C ASP A 496 -30.09 15.74 1.84
N ASP A 497 -29.57 15.80 3.07
CA ASP A 497 -29.43 17.03 3.84
C ASP A 497 -28.41 17.98 3.20
N LEU A 498 -27.26 17.47 2.73
CA LEU A 498 -26.24 18.28 2.05
C LEU A 498 -26.75 18.81 0.70
N LEU A 499 -27.56 18.04 -0.03
CA LEU A 499 -28.12 18.47 -1.32
C LEU A 499 -28.93 19.77 -1.21
N THR A 500 -29.61 20.00 -0.08
CA THR A 500 -30.39 21.23 0.18
C THR A 500 -29.52 22.50 0.29
N VAL A 501 -28.23 22.34 0.57
CA VAL A 501 -27.27 23.44 0.82
C VAL A 501 -26.00 23.32 -0.02
N LYS A 502 -26.01 22.52 -1.10
CA LYS A 502 -24.82 22.22 -1.91
C LYS A 502 -24.12 23.46 -2.48
N GLU A 503 -24.86 24.52 -2.80
CA GLU A 503 -24.32 25.78 -3.32
C GLU A 503 -23.55 26.58 -2.26
N LYS A 504 -23.83 26.33 -0.97
CA LYS A 504 -23.18 27.03 0.16
C LYS A 504 -21.98 26.26 0.69
N ILE A 505 -22.05 24.92 0.69
CA ILE A 505 -21.05 24.05 1.29
C ILE A 505 -20.25 23.34 0.21
N ARG A 506 -18.99 23.73 0.06
CA ARG A 506 -18.09 23.11 -0.92
C ARG A 506 -17.62 21.75 -0.44
N SER A 507 -17.59 20.79 -1.37
CA SER A 507 -17.05 19.45 -1.14
C SER A 507 -15.95 19.14 -2.15
N TYR A 508 -14.87 18.51 -1.69
CA TYR A 508 -13.69 18.19 -2.50
C TYR A 508 -13.32 16.70 -2.36
N LEU A 509 -12.62 16.18 -3.36
CA LEU A 509 -12.05 14.83 -3.35
C LEU A 509 -11.00 14.67 -2.24
N GLY A 510 -10.29 15.73 -1.89
CA GLY A 510 -9.40 15.71 -0.74
C GLY A 510 -8.46 16.91 -0.63
N ARG A 511 -7.58 16.87 0.38
CA ARG A 511 -6.55 17.89 0.69
C ARG A 511 -5.28 17.27 1.28
N PRO A 512 -4.08 17.82 1.00
CA PRO A 512 -2.82 17.15 1.30
C PRO A 512 -2.40 17.34 2.76
N TRP A 513 -2.77 16.41 3.64
CA TRP A 513 -2.39 16.48 5.06
C TRP A 513 -0.87 16.51 5.27
N LYS A 514 -0.11 15.82 4.42
CA LYS A 514 1.36 15.75 4.48
C LYS A 514 2.02 16.04 3.13
N GLN A 515 3.32 16.30 3.15
CA GLN A 515 4.06 16.90 2.03
C GLN A 515 3.99 16.08 0.72
N TYR A 516 3.94 14.76 0.81
CA TYR A 516 3.93 13.86 -0.35
C TYR A 516 2.58 13.15 -0.53
N SER A 517 1.50 13.77 -0.03
CA SER A 517 0.14 13.24 -0.07
C SER A 517 -0.19 12.60 -1.42
N ARG A 518 -0.74 11.38 -1.39
CA ARG A 518 -1.02 10.58 -2.60
C ARG A 518 -2.43 9.99 -2.56
N THR A 519 -3.31 10.52 -3.42
CA THR A 519 -4.67 10.03 -3.60
C THR A 519 -4.98 9.82 -5.08
N VAL A 520 -5.58 8.69 -5.43
CA VAL A 520 -6.01 8.37 -6.79
C VAL A 520 -7.49 8.03 -6.81
N VAL A 521 -8.26 8.70 -7.67
CA VAL A 521 -9.70 8.42 -7.88
C VAL A 521 -9.88 7.90 -9.30
N MET A 522 -10.27 6.63 -9.45
CA MET A 522 -10.33 5.98 -10.75
C MET A 522 -11.57 5.11 -10.96
N GLU A 523 -12.06 5.06 -12.20
CA GLU A 523 -13.25 4.30 -12.61
C GLU A 523 -14.51 4.58 -11.77
N SER A 524 -14.53 5.73 -11.09
CA SER A 524 -15.52 6.05 -10.06
C SER A 524 -16.59 6.99 -10.61
N GLU A 525 -17.80 6.86 -10.08
CA GLU A 525 -18.90 7.78 -10.36
C GLU A 525 -18.87 8.93 -9.34
N ILE A 526 -18.76 10.16 -9.85
CA ILE A 526 -18.66 11.38 -9.05
C ILE A 526 -19.89 12.24 -9.35
N SER A 527 -20.76 12.40 -8.35
CA SER A 527 -21.92 13.30 -8.45
C SER A 527 -21.52 14.78 -8.48
N ASP A 528 -22.46 15.67 -8.80
CA ASP A 528 -22.25 17.12 -8.92
C ASP A 528 -21.94 17.83 -7.59
N ILE A 529 -21.87 17.10 -6.47
CA ILE A 529 -21.50 17.67 -5.17
C ILE A 529 -20.02 18.09 -5.11
N ILE A 530 -19.15 17.45 -5.89
CA ILE A 530 -17.72 17.78 -5.90
C ILE A 530 -17.52 19.09 -6.66
N HIS A 531 -16.94 20.08 -5.99
CA HIS A 531 -16.63 21.37 -6.55
C HIS A 531 -15.75 21.23 -7.81
N PRO A 532 -15.90 22.07 -8.86
CA PRO A 532 -15.15 21.94 -10.11
C PRO A 532 -13.61 21.92 -9.94
N ASP A 533 -13.09 22.63 -8.93
CA ASP A 533 -11.68 22.59 -8.51
C ASP A 533 -11.17 21.17 -8.20
N GLY A 534 -12.07 20.29 -7.74
CA GLY A 534 -11.85 18.88 -7.39
C GLY A 534 -11.11 18.69 -6.07
N TRP A 535 -10.04 19.45 -5.83
CA TRP A 535 -9.14 19.33 -4.69
C TRP A 535 -8.95 20.69 -4.02
N THR A 536 -8.64 20.71 -2.72
CA THR A 536 -8.34 21.96 -2.01
C THR A 536 -7.00 21.92 -1.27
N ALA A 537 -6.38 23.08 -1.10
CA ALA A 537 -5.10 23.19 -0.42
C ALA A 537 -5.26 22.90 1.08
N TRP A 538 -4.20 22.38 1.70
CA TRP A 538 -4.15 22.25 3.16
C TRP A 538 -3.95 23.62 3.81
N ASN A 539 -2.88 24.31 3.41
CA ASN A 539 -2.57 25.68 3.82
C ASN A 539 -1.63 26.34 2.79
N GLY A 540 -2.09 27.41 2.14
CA GLY A 540 -1.32 28.11 1.11
C GLY A 540 -0.78 27.16 0.03
N ASP A 541 0.53 27.28 -0.26
CA ASP A 541 1.21 26.49 -1.28
C ASP A 541 1.84 25.18 -0.77
N PHE A 542 1.56 24.78 0.48
CA PHE A 542 2.08 23.55 1.07
C PHE A 542 1.71 22.31 0.23
N ALA A 543 2.70 21.43 0.01
CA ALA A 543 2.60 20.16 -0.73
C ALA A 543 2.18 20.23 -2.21
N LEU A 544 1.73 21.38 -2.75
CA LEU A 544 1.11 21.47 -4.09
C LEU A 544 2.04 21.01 -5.23
N LYS A 545 3.36 21.08 -5.03
CA LYS A 545 4.38 20.63 -5.99
C LYS A 545 4.79 19.16 -5.83
N THR A 546 4.60 18.59 -4.65
CA THR A 546 5.17 17.29 -4.23
C THR A 546 4.11 16.20 -4.06
N LEU A 547 2.85 16.59 -3.84
CA LEU A 547 1.72 15.67 -3.81
C LEU A 547 1.53 14.94 -5.14
N TYR A 548 0.83 13.82 -5.10
CA TYR A 548 0.39 13.08 -6.29
C TYR A 548 -1.12 12.85 -6.21
N TYR A 549 -1.89 13.75 -6.81
CA TYR A 549 -3.34 13.63 -6.93
C TYR A 549 -3.71 13.28 -8.37
N ALA A 550 -4.43 12.19 -8.55
CA ALA A 550 -4.72 11.67 -9.88
C ALA A 550 -6.17 11.24 -10.08
N GLU A 551 -6.69 11.51 -11.28
CA GLU A 551 -8.00 11.06 -11.74
C GLU A 551 -7.87 10.21 -13.01
N TYR A 552 -8.61 9.10 -13.10
CA TYR A 552 -8.61 8.22 -14.29
C TYR A 552 -9.99 7.64 -14.58
N GLY A 553 -10.54 7.90 -15.76
CA GLY A 553 -11.75 7.21 -16.25
C GLY A 553 -13.00 7.37 -15.36
N ASN A 554 -13.10 8.48 -14.62
CA ASN A 554 -14.26 8.77 -13.78
C ASN A 554 -15.47 9.19 -14.63
N THR A 555 -16.68 8.96 -14.13
CA THR A 555 -17.95 9.31 -14.77
C THR A 555 -18.85 10.10 -13.81
N GLY A 556 -19.96 10.64 -14.30
CA GLY A 556 -20.88 11.44 -13.49
C GLY A 556 -20.64 12.95 -13.61
N ALA A 557 -21.57 13.74 -13.05
CA ALA A 557 -21.61 15.18 -13.25
C ALA A 557 -20.41 15.93 -12.61
N GLY A 558 -19.83 15.41 -11.52
CA GLY A 558 -18.65 15.99 -10.86
C GLY A 558 -17.31 15.50 -11.42
N ALA A 559 -17.30 14.61 -12.41
CA ALA A 559 -16.08 14.00 -12.93
C ALA A 559 -15.34 14.85 -13.98
N SER A 560 -15.91 15.97 -14.42
CA SER A 560 -15.24 16.84 -15.40
C SER A 560 -13.93 17.40 -14.84
N THR A 561 -12.84 17.21 -15.58
CA THR A 561 -11.50 17.68 -15.18
C THR A 561 -11.13 19.04 -15.78
N THR A 562 -12.02 19.69 -16.53
CA THR A 562 -11.72 20.91 -17.32
C THR A 562 -11.44 22.14 -16.46
N ALA A 563 -12.01 22.19 -15.25
CA ALA A 563 -11.91 23.33 -14.33
C ALA A 563 -11.11 22.98 -13.05
N ARG A 564 -10.42 21.84 -13.04
CA ARG A 564 -9.62 21.41 -11.89
C ARG A 564 -8.50 22.40 -11.60
N ILE A 565 -8.03 22.37 -10.36
CA ILE A 565 -6.83 23.10 -9.95
C ILE A 565 -5.63 22.80 -10.86
N LYS A 566 -4.68 23.73 -10.94
CA LYS A 566 -3.50 23.63 -11.84
C LYS A 566 -2.20 23.35 -11.10
N TRP A 567 -2.28 22.64 -9.97
CA TRP A 567 -1.08 22.33 -9.17
C TRP A 567 -0.17 21.34 -9.90
N PRO A 568 1.16 21.48 -9.80
CA PRO A 568 2.08 20.53 -10.44
C PRO A 568 1.91 19.07 -9.99
N GLY A 569 1.45 18.86 -8.74
CA GLY A 569 1.17 17.54 -8.20
C GLY A 569 -0.13 16.88 -8.69
N TYR A 570 -1.02 17.64 -9.35
CA TYR A 570 -2.27 17.12 -9.89
C TYR A 570 -2.12 16.68 -11.36
N ARG A 571 -2.78 15.57 -11.74
CA ARG A 571 -2.76 15.06 -13.11
C ARG A 571 -3.97 14.19 -13.44
N VAL A 572 -4.41 14.25 -14.70
CA VAL A 572 -5.27 13.23 -15.30
C VAL A 572 -4.36 12.21 -15.94
N ILE A 573 -4.35 10.98 -15.42
CA ILE A 573 -3.37 9.96 -15.80
C ILE A 573 -3.86 9.09 -16.95
N ASN A 574 -2.95 8.38 -17.61
CA ASN A 574 -3.30 7.36 -18.61
C ASN A 574 -3.51 5.98 -17.96
N LYS A 575 -3.82 4.97 -18.79
CA LYS A 575 -4.11 3.61 -18.31
C LYS A 575 -2.88 2.94 -17.72
N GLU A 576 -1.71 3.17 -18.29
CA GLU A 576 -0.44 2.60 -17.88
C GLU A 576 -0.07 3.09 -16.47
N GLU A 577 -0.18 4.40 -16.23
CA GLU A 577 -0.01 5.01 -14.91
C GLU A 577 -1.07 4.49 -13.92
N ALA A 578 -2.35 4.44 -14.32
CA ALA A 578 -3.43 3.96 -13.46
C ALA A 578 -3.28 2.47 -13.08
N THR A 579 -2.62 1.65 -13.92
CA THR A 579 -2.37 0.23 -13.65
C THR A 579 -1.57 0.04 -12.37
N MET A 580 -0.67 0.98 -12.04
CA MET A 580 0.15 0.94 -10.83
C MET A 580 -0.67 1.08 -9.54
N PHE A 581 -1.89 1.62 -9.63
CA PHE A 581 -2.80 1.84 -8.50
C PHE A 581 -3.89 0.77 -8.38
N THR A 582 -3.93 -0.21 -9.28
CA THR A 582 -4.87 -1.34 -9.16
C THR A 582 -4.48 -2.26 -7.98
N PRO A 583 -5.43 -3.00 -7.35
CA PRO A 583 -5.12 -3.85 -6.20
C PRO A 583 -3.97 -4.84 -6.43
N GLY A 584 -3.87 -5.40 -7.65
CA GLY A 584 -2.81 -6.34 -8.00
C GLY A 584 -1.41 -5.71 -7.99
N SER A 585 -1.29 -4.46 -8.43
CA SER A 585 -0.01 -3.75 -8.50
C SER A 585 0.32 -3.03 -7.19
N PHE A 586 -0.65 -2.26 -6.67
CA PHE A 586 -0.44 -1.35 -5.54
C PHE A 586 -0.33 -2.08 -4.21
N LEU A 587 -1.25 -3.02 -3.94
CA LEU A 587 -1.28 -3.79 -2.69
C LEU A 587 -0.54 -5.12 -2.78
N ARG A 588 -0.07 -5.49 -3.98
CA ARG A 588 0.33 -6.88 -4.30
C ARG A 588 -0.78 -7.86 -3.87
N GLY A 589 -2.00 -7.57 -4.31
CA GLY A 589 -3.27 -8.05 -3.74
C GLY A 589 -3.59 -9.56 -3.85
N SER A 590 -2.61 -10.44 -4.06
CA SER A 590 -2.81 -11.90 -3.99
C SER A 590 -3.33 -12.34 -2.62
N TRP A 591 -2.93 -11.64 -1.56
CA TRP A 591 -3.44 -11.85 -0.19
C TRP A 591 -4.93 -11.53 -0.05
N VAL A 592 -5.45 -10.57 -0.82
CA VAL A 592 -6.89 -10.25 -0.83
C VAL A 592 -7.68 -11.40 -1.44
N GLN A 593 -7.21 -11.97 -2.56
CA GLN A 593 -7.88 -13.12 -3.21
C GLN A 593 -7.96 -14.33 -2.28
N GLY A 594 -6.92 -14.54 -1.46
CA GLY A 594 -6.86 -15.59 -0.45
C GLY A 594 -7.89 -15.46 0.68
N THR A 595 -8.61 -14.34 0.79
CA THR A 595 -9.66 -14.15 1.81
C THR A 595 -11.05 -14.60 1.36
N GLY A 596 -11.25 -14.84 0.06
CA GLY A 596 -12.57 -15.13 -0.52
C GLY A 596 -13.43 -13.90 -0.76
N VAL A 597 -12.98 -12.71 -0.32
CA VAL A 597 -13.63 -11.45 -0.63
C VAL A 597 -13.46 -11.13 -2.12
N PRO A 598 -14.56 -10.88 -2.87
CA PRO A 598 -14.47 -10.52 -4.28
C PRO A 598 -13.58 -9.30 -4.50
N SER A 599 -12.51 -9.47 -5.28
CA SER A 599 -11.54 -8.41 -5.56
C SER A 599 -11.14 -8.42 -7.03
N THR A 600 -11.38 -7.29 -7.71
CA THR A 600 -10.88 -7.08 -9.07
C THR A 600 -9.44 -6.60 -8.98
N GLN A 601 -8.48 -7.39 -9.46
CA GLN A 601 -7.06 -7.04 -9.32
C GLN A 601 -6.56 -5.99 -10.32
N GLY A 602 -7.34 -5.72 -11.37
CA GLY A 602 -7.06 -4.72 -12.41
C GLY A 602 -8.22 -3.73 -12.60
N PHE A 603 -8.47 -3.32 -13.84
CA PHE A 603 -9.58 -2.43 -14.23
C PHE A 603 -10.93 -3.15 -14.36
N TYR A 604 -12.02 -2.39 -14.32
CA TYR A 604 -13.38 -2.84 -14.61
C TYR A 604 -13.66 -2.68 -16.12
N ASN A 605 -13.86 -3.80 -16.82
CA ASN A 605 -14.11 -3.83 -18.27
C ASN A 605 -15.57 -3.56 -18.64
#